data_AF-A0A3C1Q5W3-F1
#
_entry.id   AF-A0A3C1Q5W3-F1
#
_cell.length_a   1.000
_cell.length_b   1.000
_cell.length_c   1.000
_cell.angle_alpha   90.00
_cell.angle_beta   90.00
_cell.angle_gamma   90.00
#
_symmetry.space_group_name_H-M   'P 1'
#
loop_
_entity.id
_entity.type
_entity.pdbx_description
1 polymer ?
#
loop_
_entity_poly.entity_id
_entity_poly.type
_entity_poly.pdbx_seq_one_letter_code
_entity_poly.pdbx_strand_id
1 'polypeptide(L)' 'MALPELTDEQKRQALKKAQEVRSKRAQIRARLKKGEMTLDKVLANADDDVIGKMRVA' A
#
# COMPACT_ATOMS: atom_id res chain seq x y z
N MET A 1 24.02 -6.36 -9.44
CA MET A 1 23.90 -7.48 -8.48
C MET A 1 22.75 -8.35 -8.95
N ALA A 2 22.96 -9.66 -9.13
CA ALA A 2 21.89 -10.57 -9.56
C ALA A 2 20.76 -10.55 -8.52
N LEU A 3 19.51 -10.37 -8.97
CA LEU A 3 18.36 -10.48 -8.07
C LEU A 3 18.32 -11.91 -7.52
N PRO A 4 18.08 -12.09 -6.21
CA PRO A 4 17.84 -13.42 -5.66
C PRO A 4 16.61 -14.02 -6.35
N GLU A 5 16.76 -15.22 -6.90
CA GLU A 5 15.63 -15.96 -7.47
C GLU A 5 14.73 -16.43 -6.32
N LEU A 6 13.56 -15.82 -6.20
CA LEU A 6 12.55 -16.25 -5.24
C LEU A 6 12.03 -17.64 -5.61
N THR A 7 11.93 -18.54 -4.62
CA THR A 7 11.20 -19.79 -4.82
C THR A 7 9.72 -19.49 -5.10
N ASP A 8 9.01 -20.41 -5.77
CA ASP A 8 7.60 -20.17 -6.14
C ASP A 8 6.70 -19.91 -4.93
N GLU A 9 7.05 -20.47 -3.78
CA GLU A 9 6.39 -20.16 -2.50
C GLU A 9 6.61 -18.71 -2.06
N GLN A 10 7.85 -18.23 -2.11
CA GLN A 10 8.16 -16.85 -1.75
C GLN A 10 7.53 -15.86 -2.72
N LYS A 11 7.48 -16.17 -4.02
CA LYS A 11 6.75 -15.38 -5.03
C LYS A 11 5.26 -15.29 -4.68
N ARG A 12 4.61 -16.42 -4.38
CA ARG A 12 3.19 -16.44 -3.99
C ARG A 12 2.94 -15.60 -2.73
N GLN A 13 3.80 -15.70 -1.72
CA GLN A 13 3.69 -14.89 -0.51
C GLN A 13 3.89 -13.39 -0.79
N ALA A 14 4.88 -13.02 -1.61
CA ALA A 14 5.12 -11.65 -2.01
C ALA A 14 3.93 -11.06 -2.80
N LEU A 15 3.33 -11.85 -3.69
CA LEU A 15 2.13 -11.45 -4.44
C LEU A 15 0.92 -11.23 -3.53
N LYS A 16 0.68 -12.12 -2.55
CA LYS A 16 -0.39 -11.93 -1.56
C LYS A 16 -0.19 -10.65 -0.76
N LYS A 17 1.01 -10.43 -0.22
CA LYS A 17 1.35 -9.18 0.51
C LYS A 17 1.15 -7.95 -0.38
N ALA A 18 1.58 -8.00 -1.65
CA ALA A 18 1.38 -6.89 -2.58
C ALA A 18 -0.11 -6.62 -2.86
N GLN A 19 -0.93 -7.66 -2.97
CA GLN A 19 -2.37 -7.52 -3.16
C GLN A 19 -3.03 -6.89 -1.93
N GLU A 20 -2.68 -7.33 -0.72
CA GLU A 20 -3.17 -6.73 0.53
C GLU A 20 -2.83 -5.24 0.63
N VAL A 21 -1.60 -4.87 0.32
CA VAL A 21 -1.16 -3.46 0.32
C VAL A 21 -1.95 -2.63 -0.71
N ARG A 22 -2.15 -3.15 -1.93
CA ARG A 22 -2.96 -2.47 -2.96
C ARG A 22 -4.41 -2.28 -2.53
N SER A 23 -5.01 -3.30 -1.92
CA SER A 23 -6.38 -3.25 -1.39
C SER A 23 -6.52 -2.21 -0.29
N LYS A 24 -5.58 -2.15 0.67
CA LYS A 24 -5.57 -1.11 1.72
C LYS A 24 -5.47 0.30 1.13
N ARG A 25 -4.60 0.52 0.13
CA ARG A 25 -4.49 1.82 -0.57
C ARG A 25 -5.78 2.21 -1.29
N ALA A 26 -6.49 1.26 -1.88
CA ALA A 26 -7.78 1.51 -2.51
C ALA A 26 -8.84 1.94 -1.48
N GLN A 27 -8.88 1.28 -0.32
CA GLN A 27 -9.79 1.64 0.77
C GLN A 27 -9.52 3.05 1.31
N ILE A 28 -8.25 3.41 1.54
CA ILE A 28 -7.88 4.75 2.01
C ILE A 28 -8.34 5.83 1.01
N ARG A 29 -8.09 5.62 -0.29
CA ARG A 29 -8.56 6.52 -1.34
C ARG A 29 -10.07 6.61 -1.42
N ALA A 30 -10.78 5.50 -1.23
CA ALA A 30 -12.24 5.50 -1.18
C ALA A 30 -12.78 6.29 0.03
N ARG A 31 -12.18 6.13 1.22
CA ARG A 31 -12.56 6.89 2.42
C ARG A 31 -12.31 8.39 2.25
N LEU A 32 -11.17 8.77 1.66
CA LEU A 32 -10.88 10.15 1.30
C LEU A 32 -11.91 10.72 0.32
N LYS A 33 -12.24 9.97 -0.73
CA LYS A 33 -13.24 10.38 -1.73
C LYS A 33 -14.63 10.56 -1.12
N LYS A 34 -14.98 9.75 -0.11
CA LYS A 34 -16.26 9.86 0.62
C LYS A 34 -16.28 10.98 1.66
N GLY A 35 -15.14 11.60 1.97
CA GLY A 35 -15.04 12.61 3.04
C GLY A 35 -15.01 12.02 4.46
N GLU A 36 -14.90 10.69 4.61
CA GLU A 36 -14.78 10.02 5.91
C GLU A 36 -13.41 10.29 6.58
N MET A 37 -12.42 10.72 5.79
CA MET A 37 -11.08 11.04 6.25
C MET A 37 -10.58 12.32 5.57
N THR A 38 -9.85 13.15 6.31
CA THR A 38 -9.23 14.37 5.78
C THR A 38 -7.83 14.09 5.28
N LEU A 39 -7.37 14.89 4.31
CA LEU A 39 -6.02 14.76 3.75
C LEU A 39 -4.95 14.89 4.84
N ASP A 40 -5.11 15.83 5.77
CA ASP A 40 -4.17 16.04 6.87
C ASP A 40 -4.01 14.79 7.74
N LYS A 41 -5.09 14.06 8.02
CA LYS A 41 -5.04 12.80 8.76
C LYS A 41 -4.31 11.70 7.99
N VAL A 42 -4.39 11.69 6.66
CA VAL A 42 -3.62 10.74 5.83
C VAL A 42 -2.14 11.06 5.91
N LEU A 43 -1.79 12.34 5.72
CA LEU A 43 -0.41 12.82 5.69
C LEU A 43 0.26 12.72 7.06
N ALA A 44 -0.49 12.88 8.15
CA ALA A 44 -0.01 12.62 9.50
C ALA A 44 0.35 11.14 9.75
N ASN A 45 -0.21 10.22 8.95
CA ASN A 45 0.11 8.79 9.00
C ASN A 45 1.09 8.38 7.88
N ALA A 46 1.94 9.31 7.40
CA ALA A 46 2.93 9.02 6.36
C ALA A 46 3.97 7.96 6.76
N ASP A 47 4.15 7.71 8.07
CA ASP A 47 5.01 6.66 8.60
C ASP A 47 4.49 5.23 8.30
N ASP A 48 3.20 5.09 7.95
CA ASP A 48 2.68 3.82 7.46
C ASP A 48 3.23 3.57 6.05
N ASP A 49 3.97 2.49 5.90
CA ASP A 49 4.58 2.02 4.66
C ASP A 49 3.56 1.87 3.50
N VAL A 50 2.28 1.64 3.82
CA VAL A 50 1.17 1.60 2.86
C VAL A 50 0.85 3.00 2.31
N ILE A 51 0.85 4.02 3.18
CA ILE A 51 0.50 5.41 2.89
C ILE A 51 1.71 6.18 2.34
N GLY A 52 2.86 6.13 3.01
CA GLY A 52 4.07 6.86 2.64
C GLY A 52 4.62 6.49 1.25
N LYS A 53 4.40 5.24 0.80
CA LYS A 53 4.77 4.79 -0.55
C LYS A 53 3.63 4.90 -1.58
N MET A 54 2.56 5.62 -1.26
CA MET A 54 1.43 5.85 -2.16
C MET A 54 1.71 7.06 -3.05
N ARG A 55 1.47 6.94 -4.36
CA ARG A 55 1.68 8.05 -5.31
C ARG A 55 0.64 9.14 -5.08
N VAL A 56 1.10 10.38 -4.93
CA VAL A 56 0.27 11.60 -4.96
C VAL A 56 0.16 12.02 -6.43
N ALA A 57 -1.00 11.78 -7.05
CA ALA A 57 -1.28 12.17 -8.43
C ALA A 57 -2.78 12.40 -8.62
#